data_AF-A0A2V7H7G5-F1
#
_entry.id   AF-A0A2V7H7G5-F1
#
_cell.length_a   1.000
_cell.length_b   1.000
_cell.length_c   1.000
_cell.angle_alpha   90.00
_cell.angle_beta   90.00
_cell.angle_gamma   90.00
#
_symmetry.space_group_name_H-M   'P 1'
#
loop_
_entity.id
_entity.type
_entity.pdbx_description
1 polymer ?
#
loop_
_entity_poly.entity_id
_entity_poly.type
_entity_poly.pdbx_seq_one_letter_code
_entity_poly.pdbx_strand_id
1 'polypeptide(L)'
;MEGFNMSEGGDVYGELKARIAEFAAIANECPDKLQEKCFELLLAHYLDRRPLTGEPAQRPGERVPTPEAETPAGEGPSLPKGQEDIARSDIHLKAMKFLERYGLTVDDVNQVFYKEGDQILPLYEDLKTTKTSECQLRIALMLAFRSALDTGEFVFNGEMVRAECQTRKCYDQPNFAAHFRRNADLFDGFNKYESSAPHVRLSENGRKALAALIKELR
;
A
#
# COMPACT_ATOMS: atom_id res chain seq x y z
N MET A 1 21.13 -46.47 -13.30
CA MET A 1 21.28 -45.22 -14.08
C MET A 1 19.89 -44.67 -14.27
N GLU A 2 19.54 -43.68 -13.45
CA GLU A 2 18.22 -43.06 -13.37
C GLU A 2 17.99 -42.16 -14.59
N GLY A 3 16.84 -42.36 -15.24
CA GLY A 3 16.35 -41.49 -16.30
C GLY A 3 15.65 -40.28 -15.70
N PHE A 4 16.15 -39.09 -16.02
CA PHE A 4 15.64 -37.80 -15.59
C PHE A 4 14.42 -37.41 -16.44
N ASN A 5 13.25 -37.25 -15.81
CA ASN A 5 11.99 -36.87 -16.46
C ASN A 5 12.07 -35.41 -16.95
N MET A 6 11.90 -35.19 -18.25
CA MET A 6 11.63 -33.87 -18.85
C MET A 6 10.14 -33.76 -19.17
N SER A 7 9.35 -33.13 -18.31
CA SER A 7 7.96 -32.76 -18.62
C SER A 7 7.40 -31.73 -17.63
N GLU A 8 7.83 -30.46 -17.72
CA GLU A 8 7.19 -29.34 -16.97
C GLU A 8 6.99 -28.05 -17.82
N GLY A 9 7.29 -28.05 -19.12
CA GLY A 9 7.19 -26.85 -19.98
C GLY A 9 5.88 -26.66 -20.76
N GLY A 10 4.96 -27.64 -20.72
CA GLY A 10 3.76 -27.67 -21.58
C GLY A 10 2.52 -27.00 -20.98
N ASP A 11 2.31 -27.12 -19.67
CA ASP A 11 1.05 -26.72 -19.03
C ASP A 11 0.92 -25.21 -18.80
N VAL A 12 2.03 -24.51 -18.56
CA VAL A 12 2.02 -23.06 -18.27
C VAL A 12 1.52 -22.24 -19.47
N TYR A 13 1.83 -22.67 -20.69
CA TYR A 13 1.38 -21.99 -21.90
C TYR A 13 -0.09 -22.33 -22.24
N GLY A 14 -0.52 -23.55 -21.91
CA GLY A 14 -1.91 -23.98 -22.04
C GLY A 14 -2.84 -23.20 -21.11
N GLU A 15 -2.45 -23.06 -19.84
CA GLU A 15 -3.18 -22.30 -18.84
C GLU A 15 -3.25 -20.81 -19.20
N LEU A 16 -2.11 -20.22 -19.61
CA LEU A 16 -2.07 -18.83 -20.06
C LEU A 16 -3.02 -18.59 -21.23
N LYS A 17 -3.06 -19.52 -22.21
CA LYS A 17 -3.95 -19.41 -23.37
C LYS A 17 -5.43 -19.49 -22.97
N ALA A 18 -5.78 -20.34 -22.01
CA ALA A 18 -7.14 -20.43 -21.48
C ALA A 18 -7.56 -19.13 -20.78
N ARG A 19 -6.67 -18.55 -19.97
CA ARG A 19 -6.92 -17.27 -19.27
C ARG A 19 -7.02 -16.08 -20.22
N ILE A 20 -6.20 -16.05 -21.27
CA ILE A 20 -6.31 -15.04 -22.33
C ILE A 20 -7.68 -15.09 -23.02
N ALA A 21 -8.20 -16.28 -23.30
CA ALA A 21 -9.53 -16.43 -23.90
C ALA A 21 -10.65 -15.93 -22.96
N GLU A 22 -10.50 -16.17 -21.65
CA GLU A 22 -11.40 -15.67 -20.61
C GLU A 22 -11.37 -14.13 -20.53
N PHE A 23 -10.18 -13.52 -20.52
CA PHE A 23 -10.05 -12.05 -20.50
C PHE A 23 -10.61 -11.40 -21.76
N ALA A 24 -10.45 -12.04 -22.92
CA ALA A 24 -11.03 -11.56 -24.16
C ALA A 24 -12.57 -11.60 -24.12
N ALA A 25 -13.17 -12.64 -23.51
CA ALA A 25 -14.61 -12.71 -23.33
C ALA A 25 -15.12 -11.57 -22.43
N ILE A 26 -14.46 -11.32 -21.31
CA ILE A 26 -14.80 -10.23 -20.38
C ILE A 26 -14.61 -8.85 -21.05
N ALA A 27 -13.53 -8.68 -21.80
CA ALA A 27 -13.28 -7.43 -22.52
C ALA A 27 -14.36 -7.15 -23.58
N ASN A 28 -14.90 -8.19 -24.24
CA ASN A 28 -15.98 -8.02 -25.22
C ASN A 28 -17.32 -7.61 -24.61
N GLU A 29 -17.54 -7.81 -23.30
CA GLU A 29 -18.71 -7.28 -22.60
C GLU A 29 -18.59 -5.77 -22.32
N CYS A 30 -17.39 -5.21 -22.48
CA CYS A 30 -17.15 -3.78 -22.34
C CYS A 30 -17.44 -3.04 -23.67
N PRO A 31 -17.78 -1.74 -23.61
CA PRO A 31 -17.95 -0.92 -24.82
C PRO A 31 -16.65 -0.84 -25.63
N ASP A 32 -16.73 -0.85 -26.98
CA ASP A 32 -15.58 -0.92 -27.91
C ASP A 32 -14.40 0.00 -27.53
N LYS A 33 -14.69 1.21 -27.05
CA LYS A 33 -13.68 2.22 -26.67
C LYS A 33 -12.81 1.83 -25.47
N LEU A 34 -13.24 0.83 -24.69
CA LEU A 34 -12.60 0.40 -23.45
C LEU A 34 -12.11 -1.05 -23.52
N GLN A 35 -12.50 -1.83 -24.54
CA GLN A 35 -12.19 -3.26 -24.62
C GLN A 35 -10.69 -3.53 -24.56
N GLU A 36 -9.91 -2.79 -25.36
CA GLU A 36 -8.44 -2.93 -25.37
C GLU A 36 -7.82 -2.61 -24.01
N LYS A 37 -8.29 -1.54 -23.35
CA LYS A 37 -7.80 -1.15 -22.02
C LYS A 37 -8.20 -2.14 -20.93
N CYS A 38 -9.43 -2.66 -20.98
CA CYS A 38 -9.91 -3.68 -20.05
C CYS A 38 -9.11 -4.97 -20.21
N PHE A 39 -8.85 -5.39 -21.44
CA PHE A 39 -8.04 -6.58 -21.71
C PHE A 39 -6.60 -6.43 -21.20
N GLU A 40 -5.97 -5.28 -21.47
CA GLU A 40 -4.60 -5.00 -21.02
C GLU A 40 -4.49 -5.03 -19.48
N LEU A 41 -5.44 -4.39 -18.78
CA LEU A 41 -5.47 -4.39 -17.31
C LEU A 41 -5.65 -5.80 -16.72
N LEU A 42 -6.57 -6.60 -17.29
CA LEU A 42 -6.82 -7.97 -16.85
C LEU A 42 -5.59 -8.87 -17.05
N LEU A 43 -4.92 -8.74 -18.21
CA LEU A 43 -3.72 -9.48 -18.51
C LEU A 43 -2.55 -9.07 -17.62
N ALA A 44 -2.34 -7.76 -17.42
CA ALA A 44 -1.30 -7.23 -16.54
C ALA A 44 -1.45 -7.73 -15.11
N HIS A 45 -2.68 -7.64 -14.56
CA HIS A 45 -2.99 -8.15 -13.23
C HIS A 45 -2.77 -9.66 -13.09
N TYR A 46 -3.07 -10.45 -14.14
CA TYR A 46 -2.83 -11.89 -14.13
C TYR A 46 -1.34 -12.25 -14.15
N LEU A 47 -0.52 -11.51 -14.91
CA LEU A 47 0.92 -11.74 -14.97
C LEU A 47 1.63 -11.31 -13.68
N ASP A 48 1.16 -10.23 -13.04
CA ASP A 48 1.69 -9.73 -11.77
C ASP A 48 1.42 -10.70 -10.61
N ARG A 49 0.28 -11.42 -10.66
CA ARG A 49 -0.12 -12.40 -9.65
C ARG A 49 0.54 -13.77 -9.75
N ARG A 50 1.45 -14.05 -10.71
CA ARG A 50 2.12 -15.36 -10.77
C ARG A 50 3.07 -15.52 -9.57
N PRO A 51 2.76 -16.40 -8.60
CA PRO A 51 3.73 -16.81 -7.59
C PRO A 51 4.71 -17.78 -8.25
N LEU A 52 5.98 -17.73 -7.87
CA LEU A 52 6.88 -18.87 -8.04
C LEU A 52 6.26 -20.07 -7.30
N THR A 53 5.68 -21.01 -8.07
CA THR A 53 5.38 -22.42 -7.75
C THR A 53 5.11 -22.78 -6.28
N GLY A 54 3.86 -23.09 -5.95
CA GLY A 54 3.51 -23.84 -4.75
C GLY A 54 2.05 -23.74 -4.31
N GLU A 55 1.13 -24.36 -5.04
CA GLU A 55 -0.20 -24.77 -4.53
C GLU A 55 -0.09 -26.18 -3.88
N PRO A 56 -1.14 -26.78 -3.25
CA PRO A 56 -2.49 -26.28 -2.96
C PRO A 56 -3.03 -26.62 -1.55
N ALA A 57 -4.18 -26.06 -1.14
CA ALA A 57 -5.23 -26.84 -0.45
C ALA A 57 -6.55 -26.05 -0.33
N GLN A 58 -7.55 -26.51 -1.07
CA GLN A 58 -8.97 -26.28 -0.81
C GLN A 58 -9.41 -27.02 0.48
N ARG A 59 -10.34 -26.45 1.26
CA ARG A 59 -11.75 -26.88 1.22
C ARG A 59 -12.71 -26.06 2.11
N PRO A 60 -14.00 -26.01 1.74
CA PRO A 60 -15.10 -25.39 2.47
C PRO A 60 -15.79 -26.39 3.43
N GLY A 61 -16.42 -25.87 4.49
CA GLY A 61 -17.46 -26.63 5.21
C GLY A 61 -17.48 -26.50 6.74
N GLU A 62 -18.62 -25.98 7.20
CA GLU A 62 -19.40 -26.45 8.34
C GLU A 62 -19.12 -25.94 9.77
N ARG A 63 -20.21 -25.41 10.32
CA ARG A 63 -20.46 -24.86 11.66
C ARG A 63 -20.34 -25.94 12.75
N VAL A 64 -19.87 -25.56 13.93
CA VAL A 64 -20.57 -25.89 15.20
C VAL A 64 -20.43 -24.70 16.18
N PRO A 65 -21.53 -24.22 16.79
CA PRO A 65 -21.56 -23.12 17.76
C PRO A 65 -21.58 -23.63 19.21
N THR A 66 -20.97 -22.92 20.17
CA THR A 66 -21.38 -22.79 21.60
C THR A 66 -20.38 -21.91 22.40
N PRO A 67 -20.74 -21.36 23.59
CA PRO A 67 -21.35 -20.03 23.72
C PRO A 67 -20.60 -19.09 24.67
N GLU A 68 -21.01 -17.82 24.64
CA GLU A 68 -21.00 -16.83 25.75
C GLU A 68 -19.72 -16.66 26.59
N ALA A 69 -18.96 -15.61 26.26
CA ALA A 69 -18.50 -14.68 27.26
C ALA A 69 -18.90 -13.26 26.80
N GLU A 70 -19.70 -12.63 27.63
CA GLU A 70 -20.33 -11.33 27.41
C GLU A 70 -19.31 -10.19 27.26
N THR A 71 -19.52 -9.41 26.20
CA THR A 71 -19.32 -7.97 25.94
C THR A 71 -18.78 -7.04 27.05
N PRO A 72 -18.07 -5.95 26.67
CA PRO A 72 -18.67 -4.81 25.96
C PRO A 72 -18.03 -4.61 24.58
N ALA A 73 -18.78 -4.58 23.48
CA ALA A 73 -19.57 -3.41 23.06
C ALA A 73 -18.76 -2.10 23.17
N GLY A 74 -17.58 -2.09 22.54
CA GLY A 74 -16.99 -0.87 22.01
C GLY A 74 -17.50 -0.69 20.59
N GLU A 75 -18.33 0.32 20.38
CA GLU A 75 -18.65 0.87 19.06
C GLU A 75 -17.34 1.34 18.41
N GLY A 76 -16.66 0.44 17.71
CA GLY A 76 -15.75 0.83 16.64
C GLY A 76 -16.61 1.38 15.50
N PRO A 77 -16.25 2.52 14.89
CA PRO A 77 -16.97 3.01 13.72
C PRO A 77 -16.98 1.88 12.69
N SER A 78 -18.17 1.38 12.38
CA SER A 78 -18.32 0.38 11.33
C SER A 78 -17.84 1.03 10.05
N LEU A 79 -16.66 0.61 9.60
CA LEU A 79 -16.04 1.07 8.37
C LEU A 79 -17.07 0.96 7.23
N PRO A 80 -17.26 2.02 6.41
CA PRO A 80 -18.21 2.00 5.31
C PRO A 80 -17.95 0.81 4.39
N LYS A 81 -19.02 0.26 3.80
CA LYS A 81 -18.98 -0.92 2.92
C LYS A 81 -17.88 -0.78 1.86
N GLY A 82 -16.83 -1.59 1.96
CA GLY A 82 -15.67 -1.59 1.05
C GLY A 82 -14.34 -1.29 1.73
N GLN A 83 -14.35 -0.75 2.95
CA GLN A 83 -13.15 -0.55 3.76
C GLN A 83 -12.95 -1.75 4.70
N GLU A 84 -11.75 -2.31 4.65
CA GLU A 84 -11.27 -3.40 5.49
C GLU A 84 -10.14 -2.91 6.39
N ASP A 85 -10.04 -3.49 7.58
CA ASP A 85 -8.88 -3.31 8.43
C ASP A 85 -7.64 -3.94 7.78
N ILE A 86 -6.49 -3.28 7.89
CA ILE A 86 -5.22 -3.81 7.40
C ILE A 86 -4.84 -4.98 8.31
N ALA A 87 -4.74 -6.17 7.75
CA ALA A 87 -4.31 -7.34 8.51
C ALA A 87 -2.78 -7.38 8.60
N ARG A 88 -2.27 -8.13 9.59
CA ARG A 88 -0.84 -8.40 9.73
C ARG A 88 -0.21 -8.99 8.45
N SER A 89 -0.97 -9.78 7.72
CA SER A 89 -0.54 -10.43 6.48
C SER A 89 -0.43 -9.46 5.30
N ASP A 90 -1.13 -8.32 5.36
CA ASP A 90 -1.11 -7.29 4.31
C ASP A 90 0.08 -6.33 4.47
N ILE A 91 0.76 -6.37 5.61
CA ILE A 91 1.89 -5.50 5.91
C ILE A 91 3.19 -6.21 5.55
N HIS A 92 3.99 -5.56 4.70
CA HIS A 92 5.30 -6.06 4.36
C HIS A 92 6.19 -6.28 5.62
N LEU A 93 6.94 -7.38 5.66
CA LEU A 93 7.80 -7.79 6.81
C LEU A 93 8.74 -6.68 7.32
N LYS A 94 9.25 -5.84 6.41
CA LYS A 94 10.09 -4.67 6.76
C LYS A 94 9.31 -3.59 7.52
N ALA A 95 8.07 -3.30 7.11
CA ALA A 95 7.20 -2.35 7.82
C ALA A 95 6.73 -2.93 9.15
N MET A 96 6.43 -4.22 9.21
CA MET A 96 6.19 -4.96 10.47
C MET A 96 7.34 -4.77 11.47
N LYS A 97 8.59 -5.03 11.07
CA LYS A 97 9.77 -4.79 11.92
C LYS A 97 9.93 -3.34 12.35
N PHE A 98 9.53 -2.39 11.50
CA PHE A 98 9.50 -0.98 11.87
C PHE A 98 8.47 -0.71 12.97
N LEU A 99 7.26 -1.25 12.84
CA LEU A 99 6.22 -1.12 13.86
C LEU A 99 6.70 -1.66 15.21
N GLU A 100 7.26 -2.87 15.21
CA GLU A 100 7.86 -3.48 16.42
C GLU A 100 8.97 -2.62 17.02
N ARG A 101 9.90 -2.13 16.18
CA ARG A 101 11.04 -1.30 16.60
C ARG A 101 10.60 0.00 17.27
N TYR A 102 9.46 0.56 16.87
CA TYR A 102 8.93 1.81 17.40
C TYR A 102 7.79 1.63 18.40
N GLY A 103 7.41 0.38 18.73
CA GLY A 103 6.31 0.08 19.63
C GLY A 103 4.96 0.54 19.09
N LEU A 104 4.75 0.36 17.78
CA LEU A 104 3.47 0.54 17.10
C LEU A 104 2.83 -0.82 16.87
N THR A 105 1.50 -0.86 16.91
CA THR A 105 0.68 -2.03 16.64
C THR A 105 -0.04 -1.87 15.31
N VAL A 106 -0.60 -2.98 14.80
CA VAL A 106 -1.44 -2.91 13.59
C VAL A 106 -2.72 -2.13 13.85
N ASP A 107 -3.22 -2.13 15.09
CA ASP A 107 -4.36 -1.30 15.49
C ASP A 107 -4.06 0.19 15.31
N ASP A 108 -2.87 0.64 15.73
CA ASP A 108 -2.41 2.02 15.50
C ASP A 108 -2.35 2.38 14.01
N VAL A 109 -2.04 1.40 13.16
CA VAL A 109 -2.06 1.59 11.69
C VAL A 109 -3.49 1.69 11.19
N ASN A 110 -4.40 0.84 11.67
CA ASN A 110 -5.82 0.82 11.27
C ASN A 110 -6.57 2.10 11.70
N GLN A 111 -6.10 2.80 12.72
CA GLN A 111 -6.65 4.11 13.10
C GLN A 111 -6.24 5.24 12.14
N VAL A 112 -5.19 5.03 11.34
CA VAL A 112 -4.60 6.06 10.47
C VAL A 112 -4.74 5.70 8.99
N PHE A 113 -4.85 4.42 8.66
CA PHE A 113 -4.99 3.87 7.33
C PHE A 113 -6.03 2.76 7.30
N TYR A 114 -6.68 2.59 6.18
CA TYR A 114 -7.58 1.47 5.91
C TYR A 114 -7.19 0.81 4.60
N LYS A 115 -7.64 -0.42 4.39
CA LYS A 115 -7.49 -1.15 3.15
C LYS A 115 -8.79 -1.03 2.35
N GLU A 116 -8.69 -0.68 1.08
CA GLU A 116 -9.81 -0.72 0.14
C GLU A 116 -9.38 -1.55 -1.07
N GLY A 117 -9.88 -2.79 -1.15
CA GLY A 117 -9.43 -3.76 -2.12
C GLY A 117 -7.95 -4.11 -1.89
N ASP A 118 -7.08 -3.75 -2.84
CA ASP A 118 -5.63 -3.99 -2.74
C ASP A 118 -4.84 -2.71 -2.43
N GLN A 119 -5.54 -1.61 -2.15
CA GLN A 119 -4.91 -0.32 -1.89
C GLN A 119 -5.04 0.08 -0.43
N ILE A 120 -3.92 0.47 0.17
CA ILE A 120 -3.92 1.10 1.49
C ILE A 120 -4.17 2.59 1.30
N LEU A 121 -5.21 3.13 1.94
CA LEU A 121 -5.61 4.52 1.83
C LEU A 121 -5.56 5.21 3.21
N PRO A 122 -5.25 6.53 3.24
CA PRO A 122 -5.20 7.29 4.48
C PRO A 122 -6.61 7.54 5.04
N LEU A 123 -6.81 7.29 6.34
CA LEU A 123 -8.03 7.62 7.08
C LEU A 123 -7.97 9.03 7.69
N TYR A 124 -6.77 9.61 7.83
CA TYR A 124 -6.58 10.93 8.44
C TYR A 124 -6.95 12.09 7.49
N GLU A 125 -7.88 12.93 7.94
CA GLU A 125 -8.20 14.19 7.26
C GLU A 125 -7.27 15.33 7.68
N ASP A 126 -6.89 15.38 8.97
CA ASP A 126 -5.99 16.38 9.54
C ASP A 126 -4.63 15.76 9.90
N LEU A 127 -3.57 16.52 9.67
CA LEU A 127 -2.19 16.17 10.04
C LEU A 127 -1.74 16.86 11.33
N LYS A 128 -2.66 17.32 12.18
CA LYS A 128 -2.46 18.02 13.45
C LYS A 128 -1.45 19.18 13.38
N THR A 129 -1.37 19.86 12.24
CA THR A 129 -0.48 21.02 12.07
C THR A 129 -1.11 22.10 11.20
N THR A 130 -0.92 23.35 11.60
CA THR A 130 -1.31 24.55 10.85
C THR A 130 -0.16 25.13 10.03
N LYS A 131 1.07 24.60 10.21
CA LYS A 131 2.26 25.08 9.50
C LYS A 131 2.39 24.38 8.16
N THR A 132 2.35 25.14 7.07
CA THR A 132 2.46 24.63 5.70
C THR A 132 3.70 23.77 5.47
N SER A 133 4.85 24.20 5.97
CA SER A 133 6.11 23.45 5.86
C SER A 133 6.06 22.09 6.54
N GLU A 134 5.43 22.03 7.71
CA GLU A 134 5.33 20.81 8.50
C GLU A 134 4.28 19.87 7.91
N CYS A 135 3.17 20.42 7.42
CA CYS A 135 2.14 19.67 6.71
C CYS A 135 2.72 18.95 5.48
N GLN A 136 3.52 19.65 4.66
CA GLN A 136 4.19 19.05 3.51
C GLN A 136 5.13 17.89 3.88
N LEU A 137 5.89 18.04 4.97
CA LEU A 137 6.76 16.97 5.47
C LEU A 137 5.97 15.79 6.02
N ARG A 138 4.92 16.05 6.81
CA ARG A 138 4.04 15.00 7.36
C ARG A 138 3.39 14.22 6.21
N ILE A 139 2.90 14.88 5.16
CA ILE A 139 2.39 14.21 3.94
C ILE A 139 3.45 13.30 3.33
N ALA A 140 4.69 13.79 3.17
CA ALA A 140 5.77 12.98 2.62
C ALA A 140 6.11 11.75 3.47
N LEU A 141 6.10 11.89 4.81
CA LEU A 141 6.29 10.78 5.73
C LEU A 141 5.18 9.74 5.59
N MET A 142 3.92 10.17 5.50
CA MET A 142 2.78 9.26 5.37
C MET A 142 2.74 8.54 4.02
N LEU A 143 3.08 9.22 2.93
CA LEU A 143 3.22 8.58 1.61
C LEU A 143 4.38 7.57 1.60
N ALA A 144 5.46 7.87 2.30
CA ALA A 144 6.56 6.93 2.46
C ALA A 144 6.15 5.70 3.28
N PHE A 145 5.31 5.91 4.30
CA PHE A 145 4.78 4.81 5.10
C PHE A 145 3.83 3.93 4.30
N ARG A 146 2.90 4.52 3.56
CA ARG A 146 2.01 3.82 2.63
C ARG A 146 2.81 2.92 1.69
N SER A 147 3.86 3.46 1.07
CA SER A 147 4.75 2.69 0.19
C SER A 147 5.50 1.58 0.93
N ALA A 148 5.85 1.81 2.21
CA ALA A 148 6.52 0.81 3.04
C ALA A 148 5.59 -0.34 3.44
N LEU A 149 4.30 -0.08 3.63
CA LEU A 149 3.32 -1.13 3.92
C LEU A 149 3.21 -2.11 2.76
N ASP A 150 3.26 -1.61 1.53
CA ASP A 150 3.17 -2.40 0.30
C ASP A 150 4.50 -3.04 -0.12
N THR A 151 5.54 -2.22 -0.34
CA THR A 151 6.84 -2.67 -0.89
C THR A 151 7.90 -2.96 0.16
N GLY A 152 7.67 -2.57 1.42
CA GLY A 152 8.68 -2.61 2.48
C GLY A 152 9.72 -1.49 2.44
N GLU A 153 9.64 -0.58 1.48
CA GLU A 153 10.55 0.56 1.37
C GLU A 153 9.89 1.86 1.80
N PHE A 154 10.55 2.59 2.70
CA PHE A 154 10.10 3.92 3.14
C PHE A 154 10.50 4.98 2.11
N VAL A 155 9.86 4.95 0.94
CA VAL A 155 10.12 5.85 -0.18
C VAL A 155 8.85 6.59 -0.55
N PHE A 156 8.95 7.86 -0.88
CA PHE A 156 7.83 8.61 -1.43
C PHE A 156 8.18 9.21 -2.79
N ASN A 157 7.18 9.31 -3.66
CA ASN A 157 7.29 10.08 -4.88
C ASN A 157 6.93 11.53 -4.60
N GLY A 158 7.84 12.44 -4.90
CA GLY A 158 7.61 13.86 -4.75
C GLY A 158 6.42 14.42 -5.57
N GLU A 159 6.07 13.86 -6.72
CA GLU A 159 4.87 14.29 -7.45
C GLU A 159 3.60 13.97 -6.67
N MET A 160 3.53 12.78 -6.04
CA MET A 160 2.43 12.39 -5.16
C MET A 160 2.32 13.31 -3.95
N VAL A 161 3.47 13.69 -3.35
CA VAL A 161 3.48 14.67 -2.26
C VAL A 161 2.90 16.00 -2.72
N ARG A 162 3.31 16.51 -3.90
CA ARG A 162 2.77 17.76 -4.43
C ARG A 162 1.27 17.67 -4.67
N ALA A 163 0.79 16.58 -5.27
CA ALA A 163 -0.63 16.36 -5.52
C ALA A 163 -1.43 16.36 -4.21
N GLU A 164 -1.00 15.59 -3.20
CA GLU A 164 -1.61 15.57 -1.87
C GLU A 164 -1.59 16.97 -1.20
N CYS A 165 -0.47 17.68 -1.32
CA CYS A 165 -0.37 19.04 -0.79
C CYS A 165 -1.34 20.02 -1.47
N GLN A 166 -1.56 19.87 -2.78
CA GLN A 166 -2.52 20.69 -3.53
C GLN A 166 -3.95 20.38 -3.11
N THR A 167 -4.30 19.10 -3.00
CA THR A 167 -5.61 18.64 -2.51
C THR A 167 -5.92 19.21 -1.12
N ARG A 168 -4.93 19.18 -0.22
CA ARG A 168 -5.05 19.70 1.16
C ARG A 168 -4.83 21.21 1.27
N LYS A 169 -4.67 21.94 0.15
CA LYS A 169 -4.41 23.39 0.09
C LYS A 169 -3.21 23.86 0.93
N CYS A 170 -2.23 22.97 1.15
CA CYS A 170 -0.98 23.25 1.87
C CYS A 170 0.23 23.29 0.93
N TYR A 171 0.01 23.35 -0.38
CA TYR A 171 1.08 23.48 -1.36
C TYR A 171 1.61 24.92 -1.44
N ASP A 172 2.87 25.09 -1.05
CA ASP A 172 3.62 26.35 -1.15
C ASP A 172 4.71 26.19 -2.21
N GLN A 173 4.36 26.43 -3.47
CA GLN A 173 5.26 26.26 -4.61
C GLN A 173 6.64 26.91 -4.45
N PRO A 174 6.78 28.20 -4.05
CA PRO A 174 8.09 28.84 -3.94
C PRO A 174 8.94 28.25 -2.80
N ASN A 175 8.33 27.82 -1.68
CA ASN A 175 9.09 27.34 -0.53
C ASN A 175 9.18 25.82 -0.42
N PHE A 176 8.42 25.07 -1.23
CA PHE A 176 8.34 23.61 -1.15
C PHE A 176 9.73 22.96 -1.16
N ALA A 177 10.54 23.18 -2.20
CA ALA A 177 11.88 22.60 -2.27
C ALA A 177 12.81 23.08 -1.13
N ALA A 178 12.59 24.30 -0.62
CA ALA A 178 13.36 24.82 0.51
C ALA A 178 12.98 24.14 1.82
N HIS A 179 11.71 23.80 2.05
CA HIS A 179 11.25 23.06 3.21
C HIS A 179 11.87 21.65 3.28
N PHE A 180 11.89 20.93 2.16
CA PHE A 180 12.54 19.62 2.08
C PHE A 180 14.06 19.70 2.28
N ARG A 181 14.72 20.71 1.70
CA ARG A 181 16.17 20.91 1.92
C ARG A 181 16.53 21.25 3.37
N ARG A 182 15.71 22.07 4.04
CA ARG A 182 15.94 22.42 5.46
C ARG A 182 15.78 21.22 6.40
N ASN A 183 15.01 20.21 5.98
CA ASN A 183 14.76 18.98 6.71
C ASN A 183 15.37 17.77 5.99
N ALA A 184 16.50 17.98 5.31
CA ALA A 184 17.20 16.95 4.55
C ALA A 184 17.67 15.79 5.45
N ASP A 185 17.81 16.03 6.76
CA ASP A 185 18.13 15.01 7.77
C ASP A 185 17.07 13.91 7.88
N LEU A 186 15.82 14.19 7.52
CA LEU A 186 14.73 13.20 7.48
C LEU A 186 14.81 12.26 6.27
N PHE A 187 15.64 12.60 5.29
CA PHE A 187 15.69 11.94 4.00
C PHE A 187 17.09 11.38 3.73
N ASP A 188 17.16 10.12 3.30
CA ASP A 188 18.43 9.45 3.04
C ASP A 188 19.03 9.94 1.72
N GLY A 189 20.23 10.51 1.76
CA GLY A 189 20.94 11.01 0.58
C GLY A 189 20.26 12.19 -0.13
N PHE A 190 19.39 12.95 0.54
CA PHE A 190 18.64 14.04 -0.10
C PHE A 190 19.53 15.23 -0.42
N ASN A 191 19.79 15.43 -1.72
CA ASN A 191 20.64 16.52 -2.21
C ASN A 191 19.80 17.64 -2.86
N LYS A 192 18.82 17.26 -3.68
CA LYS A 192 17.85 18.20 -4.26
C LYS A 192 16.52 17.50 -4.53
N TYR A 193 15.48 18.29 -4.56
CA TYR A 193 14.19 17.85 -5.08
C TYR A 193 14.23 17.83 -6.60
N GLU A 194 14.26 16.66 -7.22
CA GLU A 194 14.14 16.53 -8.68
C GLU A 194 12.69 16.47 -9.09
N SER A 195 12.31 17.17 -10.16
CA SER A 195 10.92 17.14 -10.63
C SER A 195 10.59 15.93 -11.51
N SER A 196 11.57 15.11 -11.90
CA SER A 196 11.39 14.06 -12.93
C SER A 196 11.23 12.64 -12.40
N ALA A 197 11.68 12.33 -11.18
CA ALA A 197 11.48 11.04 -10.49
C ALA A 197 12.06 11.05 -9.06
N PRO A 198 11.67 11.98 -8.16
CA PRO A 198 12.24 12.05 -6.83
C PRO A 198 11.63 10.97 -5.93
N HIS A 199 12.04 9.72 -6.12
CA HIS A 199 11.85 8.68 -5.11
C HIS A 199 12.81 8.99 -3.97
N VAL A 200 12.31 9.63 -2.94
CA VAL A 200 13.10 10.03 -1.78
C VAL A 200 12.86 9.01 -0.68
N ARG A 201 13.94 8.39 -0.20
CA ARG A 201 13.90 7.43 0.90
C ARG A 201 13.99 8.14 2.24
N LEU A 202 13.29 7.65 3.25
CA LEU A 202 13.42 8.14 4.62
C LEU A 202 14.71 7.65 5.26
N SER A 203 15.42 8.57 5.90
CA SER A 203 16.55 8.27 6.78
C SER A 203 16.07 7.62 8.09
N GLU A 204 16.99 7.25 8.96
CA GLU A 204 16.63 6.78 10.31
C GLU A 204 15.88 7.85 11.11
N ASN A 205 16.25 9.13 10.98
CA ASN A 205 15.54 10.23 11.62
C ASN A 205 14.15 10.43 11.00
N GLY A 206 14.00 10.30 9.69
CA GLY A 206 12.70 10.33 9.02
C GLY A 206 11.77 9.22 9.52
N ARG A 207 12.31 8.02 9.72
CA ARG A 207 11.58 6.88 10.29
C ARG A 207 11.14 7.13 11.74
N LYS A 208 12.01 7.73 12.57
CA LYS A 208 11.65 8.15 13.93
C LYS A 208 10.52 9.19 13.92
N ALA A 209 10.63 10.20 13.06
CA ALA A 209 9.61 11.24 12.90
C ALA A 209 8.27 10.67 12.43
N LEU A 210 8.30 9.75 11.47
CA LEU A 210 7.11 9.03 11.02
C LEU A 210 6.45 8.24 12.17
N ALA A 211 7.23 7.50 12.95
CA ALA A 211 6.68 6.76 14.08
C ALA A 211 6.04 7.67 15.13
N ALA A 212 6.66 8.83 15.40
CA ALA A 212 6.08 9.85 16.28
C ALA A 212 4.78 10.40 15.70
N LEU A 213 4.73 10.65 14.39
CA LEU A 213 3.54 11.14 13.70
C LEU A 213 2.37 10.14 13.79
N ILE A 214 2.62 8.85 13.57
CA ILE A 214 1.58 7.81 13.74
C ILE A 214 1.06 7.79 15.18
N LYS A 215 1.95 7.88 16.17
CA LYS A 215 1.56 7.97 17.60
C LYS A 215 0.79 9.23 17.95
N GLU A 216 1.02 10.32 17.21
CA GLU A 216 0.30 11.57 17.39
C GLU A 216 -1.08 11.51 16.75
N LEU A 217 -1.26 10.73 15.68
CA LEU A 217 -2.51 10.67 14.91
C LEU A 217 -3.49 9.60 15.37
N ARG A 218 -3.01 8.53 16.03
CA ARG A 218 -3.85 7.65 16.83
C ARG A 218 -4.49 8.37 18.03
#